data_AF-A0A2V6GTF6-F1
#
_entry.id   AF-A0A2V6GTF6-F1
#
_cell.length_a   1.000
_cell.length_b   1.000
_cell.length_c   1.000
_cell.angle_alpha   90.00
_cell.angle_beta   90.00
_cell.angle_gamma   90.00
#
_symmetry.space_group_name_H-M   'P 1'
#
loop_
_entity.id
_entity.type
_entity.pdbx_description
1 polymer ?
#
loop_
_entity_poly.entity_id
_entity_poly.type
_entity_poly.pdbx_seq_one_letter_code
_entity_poly.pdbx_strand_id
1 'polypeptide(L)'
;MKASHRVLSPAEPSEISHHLCALAVMTKAPRTGHVKTRLTPPLTPDEAAALNACLVRDTAIALSDAVESGKRSGRNARGVAVYTPVGSENVYSDLLPPNFELIPQRNGSFGERLFFAAEDLFKCGFDSVCLIDSDSPTVPASSFGQAMDLLSLPGARVVLGPTDDGGYYLIGLKEPRHELFERIDWSTERVFEQTVERAQEIGVETKLLPSGYDVDDSASLRQLCDELLSENSPADMARETRKFLKEIIAREGRERIWPI
;
A
#
# COMPACT_ATOMS: atom_id res chain seq x y z
N MET A 1 -7.01 -26.37 -8.63
CA MET A 1 -6.44 -25.76 -7.41
C MET A 1 -6.03 -24.34 -7.79
N LYS A 2 -6.49 -23.32 -7.06
CA LYS A 2 -5.99 -21.95 -7.25
C LYS A 2 -4.50 -21.95 -6.87
N ALA A 3 -3.67 -21.25 -7.64
CA ALA A 3 -2.27 -21.10 -7.27
C ALA A 3 -2.19 -20.30 -5.97
N SER A 4 -1.54 -20.88 -4.95
CA SER A 4 -1.23 -20.14 -3.73
C SER A 4 0.01 -19.29 -3.99
N HIS A 5 -0.01 -18.04 -3.53
CA HIS A 5 1.21 -17.25 -3.48
C HIS A 5 2.23 -17.92 -2.55
N ARG A 6 3.52 -17.77 -2.88
CA ARG A 6 4.61 -18.20 -2.01
C ARG A 6 4.61 -17.32 -0.75
N VAL A 7 4.70 -17.96 0.42
CA VAL A 7 4.90 -17.25 1.69
C VAL A 7 6.41 -17.21 1.97
N LEU A 8 6.95 -16.00 2.13
CA LEU A 8 8.33 -15.75 2.50
C LEU A 8 8.55 -16.01 3.99
N SER A 9 9.76 -16.46 4.32
CA SER A 9 10.20 -16.69 5.68
C SER A 9 11.49 -15.91 5.93
N PRO A 10 11.52 -14.93 6.85
CA PRO A 10 12.75 -14.22 7.18
C PRO A 10 13.80 -15.09 7.88
N ALA A 11 13.44 -16.31 8.31
CA ALA A 11 14.36 -17.28 8.90
C ALA A 11 15.12 -18.13 7.85
N GLU A 12 14.62 -18.17 6.62
CA GLU A 12 15.22 -18.91 5.51
C GLU A 12 15.54 -17.91 4.40
N PRO A 13 16.81 -17.50 4.21
CA PRO A 13 17.17 -16.57 3.16
C PRO A 13 16.66 -17.10 1.82
N SER A 14 15.62 -16.47 1.29
CA SER A 14 15.12 -16.79 -0.03
C SER A 14 16.23 -16.51 -1.05
N GLU A 15 16.30 -17.28 -2.13
CA GLU A 15 17.15 -16.98 -3.30
C GLU A 15 16.63 -15.72 -4.03
N ILE A 16 16.58 -14.60 -3.32
CA ILE A 16 16.28 -13.29 -3.86
C ILE A 16 17.55 -12.81 -4.58
N SER A 17 17.40 -12.51 -5.86
CA SER A 17 18.47 -11.93 -6.66
C SER A 17 18.94 -10.61 -6.05
N HIS A 18 20.25 -10.35 -6.09
CA HIS A 18 20.80 -9.04 -5.80
C HIS A 18 20.08 -7.93 -6.60
N HIS A 19 19.97 -6.74 -6.01
CA HIS A 19 19.34 -5.55 -6.61
C HIS A 19 17.82 -5.64 -6.80
N LEU A 20 17.14 -6.45 -5.99
CA LEU A 20 15.68 -6.53 -5.98
C LEU A 20 15.07 -5.58 -4.96
N CYS A 21 14.12 -4.75 -5.39
CA CYS A 21 13.28 -3.93 -4.52
C CYS A 21 11.98 -4.66 -4.15
N ALA A 22 11.60 -4.67 -2.88
CA ALA A 22 10.26 -5.10 -2.47
C ALA A 22 9.28 -3.92 -2.57
N LEU A 23 8.25 -4.06 -3.41
CA LEU A 23 7.07 -3.19 -3.36
C LEU A 23 6.03 -3.90 -2.49
N ALA A 24 6.04 -3.59 -1.19
CA ALA A 24 5.31 -4.31 -0.17
C ALA A 24 4.04 -3.56 0.27
N VAL A 25 2.87 -4.06 -0.15
CA VAL A 25 1.57 -3.55 0.32
C VAL A 25 1.25 -4.11 1.71
N MET A 26 1.04 -3.23 2.68
CA MET A 26 0.57 -3.54 4.02
C MET A 26 -0.94 -3.75 3.96
N THR A 27 -1.41 -4.95 4.29
CA THR A 27 -2.82 -5.30 4.11
C THR A 27 -3.37 -6.16 5.24
N LYS A 28 -4.61 -5.89 5.60
CA LYS A 28 -5.41 -6.76 6.46
C LYS A 28 -6.40 -7.51 5.58
N ALA A 29 -6.61 -8.80 5.84
CA ALA A 29 -7.55 -9.61 5.11
C ALA A 29 -8.94 -8.93 5.09
N PRO A 30 -9.53 -8.64 3.91
CA PRO A 30 -10.81 -7.96 3.80
C PRO A 30 -11.94 -8.82 4.38
N ARG A 31 -12.28 -8.60 5.64
CA ARG A 31 -13.31 -9.35 6.38
C ARG A 31 -14.39 -8.41 6.86
N THR A 32 -15.65 -8.79 6.65
CA THR A 32 -16.85 -8.04 7.10
C THR A 32 -16.70 -7.61 8.55
N GLY A 33 -16.93 -6.31 8.82
CA GLY A 33 -16.86 -5.72 10.16
C GLY A 33 -15.46 -5.56 10.75
N HIS A 34 -14.39 -5.90 10.03
CA HIS A 34 -13.00 -5.83 10.52
C HIS A 34 -12.11 -4.84 9.77
N VAL A 35 -12.56 -4.35 8.62
CA VAL A 35 -11.87 -3.38 7.76
C VAL A 35 -12.83 -2.25 7.40
N LYS A 36 -12.29 -1.05 7.18
CA LYS A 36 -13.04 0.14 6.76
C LYS A 36 -14.32 0.40 7.56
N THR A 37 -14.29 0.16 8.87
CA THR A 37 -15.46 0.31 9.75
C THR A 37 -15.95 1.75 9.83
N ARG A 38 -15.07 2.74 9.61
CA ARG A 38 -15.41 4.17 9.51
C ARG A 38 -16.20 4.53 8.24
N LEU A 39 -16.27 3.62 7.25
CA LEU A 39 -17.14 3.76 6.07
C LEU A 39 -18.53 3.17 6.29
N THR A 40 -18.85 2.72 7.50
CA THR A 40 -20.16 2.18 7.87
C THR A 40 -20.81 3.06 8.94
N PRO A 41 -21.76 3.96 8.59
CA PRO A 41 -22.31 4.29 7.26
C PRO A 41 -21.38 5.16 6.38
N PRO A 42 -21.63 5.29 5.05
CA PRO A 42 -22.84 4.88 4.31
C PRO A 42 -22.86 3.43 3.80
N LEU A 43 -21.72 2.75 3.81
CA LEU A 43 -21.62 1.37 3.36
C LEU A 43 -22.14 0.41 4.43
N THR A 44 -22.65 -0.74 4.01
CA THR A 44 -22.84 -1.87 4.93
C THR A 44 -21.48 -2.48 5.31
N PRO A 45 -21.38 -3.26 6.40
CA PRO A 45 -20.13 -3.95 6.75
C PRO A 45 -19.57 -4.85 5.63
N ASP A 46 -20.45 -5.48 4.84
CA ASP A 46 -20.05 -6.31 3.70
C ASP A 46 -19.54 -5.47 2.54
N GLU A 47 -20.19 -4.33 2.26
CA GLU A 47 -19.73 -3.39 1.25
C GLU A 47 -18.40 -2.74 1.61
N ALA A 48 -18.17 -2.42 2.88
CA ALA A 48 -16.89 -1.90 3.36
C ALA A 48 -15.75 -2.92 3.17
N ALA A 49 -16.02 -4.21 3.44
CA ALA A 49 -15.05 -5.27 3.17
C ALA A 49 -14.81 -5.50 1.67
N ALA A 50 -15.87 -5.46 0.86
CA ALA A 50 -15.76 -5.55 -0.60
C ALA A 50 -15.00 -4.36 -1.20
N LEU A 51 -15.25 -3.14 -0.71
CA LEU A 51 -14.49 -1.96 -1.10
C LEU A 51 -13.01 -2.12 -0.76
N ASN A 52 -12.69 -2.52 0.48
CA ASN A 52 -11.30 -2.75 0.88
C ASN A 52 -10.60 -3.79 0.00
N ALA A 53 -11.29 -4.85 -0.41
CA ALA A 53 -10.77 -5.83 -1.37
C ALA A 53 -10.47 -5.20 -2.74
N CYS A 54 -11.31 -4.27 -3.21
CA CYS A 54 -11.05 -3.51 -4.44
C CYS A 54 -9.85 -2.57 -4.30
N LEU A 55 -9.72 -1.86 -3.18
CA LEU A 55 -8.57 -0.97 -2.94
C LEU A 55 -7.25 -1.75 -2.97
N VAL A 56 -7.17 -2.86 -2.23
CA VAL A 56 -6.00 -3.76 -2.23
C VAL A 56 -5.67 -4.24 -3.64
N ARG A 57 -6.69 -4.60 -4.43
CA ARG A 57 -6.52 -5.10 -5.80
C ARG A 57 -5.99 -4.01 -6.73
N ASP A 58 -6.55 -2.80 -6.68
CA ASP A 58 -6.09 -1.66 -7.48
C ASP A 58 -4.64 -1.28 -7.13
N THR A 59 -4.30 -1.21 -5.84
CA THR A 59 -2.91 -0.99 -5.39
C THR A 59 -2.00 -2.10 -5.92
N ALA A 60 -2.37 -3.37 -5.77
CA ALA A 60 -1.54 -4.48 -6.24
C ALA A 60 -1.35 -4.49 -7.77
N ILE A 61 -2.37 -4.09 -8.54
CA ILE A 61 -2.24 -3.88 -10.00
C ILE A 61 -1.25 -2.76 -10.30
N ALA A 62 -1.36 -1.60 -9.64
CA ALA A 62 -0.44 -0.48 -9.83
C ALA A 62 1.02 -0.85 -9.49
N LEU A 63 1.24 -1.63 -8.43
CA LEU A 63 2.57 -2.17 -8.10
C LEU A 63 3.07 -3.14 -9.17
N SER A 64 2.21 -4.01 -9.70
CA SER A 64 2.57 -4.91 -10.80
C SER A 64 2.96 -4.15 -12.07
N ASP A 65 2.22 -3.10 -12.42
CA ASP A 65 2.52 -2.24 -13.56
C ASP A 65 3.85 -1.48 -13.38
N ALA A 66 4.12 -1.03 -12.15
CA ALA A 66 5.42 -0.44 -11.80
C ALA A 66 6.56 -1.45 -11.97
N VAL A 67 6.39 -2.70 -11.52
CA VAL A 67 7.38 -3.78 -11.71
C VAL A 67 7.63 -4.05 -13.19
N GLU A 68 6.58 -4.23 -14.00
CA GLU A 68 6.72 -4.54 -15.43
C GLU A 68 7.34 -3.38 -16.22
N SER A 69 6.97 -2.14 -15.91
CA SER A 69 7.61 -0.96 -16.52
C SER A 69 9.08 -0.82 -16.08
N GLY A 70 9.39 -1.19 -14.83
CA GLY A 70 10.71 -1.22 -14.24
C GLY A 70 11.71 -2.08 -15.01
N LYS A 71 11.29 -3.30 -15.38
CA LYS A 71 12.13 -4.29 -16.09
C LYS A 71 12.74 -3.74 -17.37
N ARG A 72 12.01 -2.90 -18.11
CA ARG A 72 12.48 -2.30 -19.38
C ARG A 72 13.66 -1.34 -19.18
N SER A 73 13.82 -0.82 -17.98
CA SER A 73 14.89 0.10 -17.60
C SER A 73 15.93 -0.55 -16.67
N GLY A 74 15.94 -1.89 -16.58
CA GLY A 74 16.88 -2.65 -15.73
C GLY A 74 16.57 -2.59 -14.24
N ARG A 75 15.38 -2.14 -13.84
CA ARG A 75 14.93 -2.09 -12.44
C ARG A 75 14.23 -3.40 -12.11
N ASN A 76 14.75 -4.10 -11.11
CA ASN A 76 14.16 -5.34 -10.64
C ASN A 76 13.40 -5.07 -9.35
N ALA A 77 12.12 -5.46 -9.33
CA ALA A 77 11.30 -5.40 -8.13
C ALA A 77 10.33 -6.58 -8.06
N ARG A 78 9.78 -6.80 -6.87
CA ARG A 78 8.78 -7.84 -6.58
C ARG A 78 7.64 -7.22 -5.79
N GLY A 79 6.41 -7.51 -6.20
CA GLY A 79 5.23 -7.23 -5.40
C GLY A 79 5.16 -8.19 -4.21
N VAL A 80 4.98 -7.66 -3.01
CA VAL A 80 4.81 -8.44 -1.78
C VAL A 80 3.58 -7.94 -1.05
N ALA A 81 2.77 -8.82 -0.48
CA ALA A 81 1.75 -8.42 0.49
C ALA A 81 2.20 -8.80 1.91
N VAL A 82 2.34 -7.79 2.75
CA VAL A 82 2.59 -7.94 4.18
C VAL A 82 1.23 -8.04 4.86
N TYR A 83 0.81 -9.27 5.17
CA TYR A 83 -0.60 -9.57 5.45
C TYR A 83 -0.88 -9.92 6.91
N THR A 84 -2.10 -9.64 7.36
CA THR A 84 -2.62 -10.07 8.66
C THR A 84 -4.12 -10.41 8.59
N PRO A 85 -4.62 -11.38 9.38
CA PRO A 85 -3.89 -12.29 10.24
C PRO A 85 -3.30 -13.47 9.46
N VAL A 86 -2.30 -14.13 10.06
CA VAL A 86 -1.79 -15.44 9.62
C VAL A 86 -2.95 -16.43 9.48
N GLY A 87 -2.92 -17.28 8.45
CA GLY A 87 -4.02 -18.17 8.10
C GLY A 87 -5.03 -17.57 7.10
N SER A 88 -4.78 -16.36 6.58
CA SER A 88 -5.61 -15.69 5.58
C SER A 88 -5.05 -15.76 4.16
N GLU A 89 -4.02 -16.58 3.92
CA GLU A 89 -3.25 -16.61 2.68
C GLU A 89 -4.14 -16.86 1.46
N ASN A 90 -5.12 -17.76 1.60
CA ASN A 90 -6.07 -18.10 0.54
C ASN A 90 -6.93 -16.92 0.07
N VAL A 91 -7.16 -15.91 0.92
CA VAL A 91 -7.91 -14.70 0.55
C VAL A 91 -7.15 -13.92 -0.52
N TYR A 92 -5.81 -13.97 -0.49
CA TYR A 92 -4.96 -13.20 -1.39
C TYR A 92 -4.80 -13.82 -2.77
N SER A 93 -5.08 -15.12 -2.95
CA SER A 93 -5.02 -15.81 -4.25
C SER A 93 -5.90 -15.18 -5.33
N ASP A 94 -7.00 -14.54 -4.95
CA ASP A 94 -7.88 -13.84 -5.90
C ASP A 94 -7.66 -12.32 -5.91
N LEU A 95 -6.96 -11.77 -4.92
CA LEU A 95 -6.76 -10.32 -4.74
C LEU A 95 -5.46 -9.83 -5.38
N LEU A 96 -4.41 -10.66 -5.38
CA LEU A 96 -3.08 -10.25 -5.80
C LEU A 96 -2.72 -10.83 -7.18
N PRO A 97 -1.92 -10.11 -7.98
CA PRO A 97 -1.36 -10.65 -9.21
C PRO A 97 -0.51 -11.91 -8.95
N PRO A 98 -0.48 -12.91 -9.86
CA PRO A 98 0.14 -14.23 -9.62
C PRO A 98 1.61 -14.22 -9.17
N ASN A 99 2.37 -13.18 -9.54
CA ASN A 99 3.80 -13.05 -9.23
C ASN A 99 4.08 -12.40 -7.87
N PHE A 100 3.04 -12.09 -7.09
CA PHE A 100 3.18 -11.59 -5.73
C PHE A 100 3.61 -12.71 -4.77
N GLU A 101 4.37 -12.29 -3.76
CA GLU A 101 4.70 -13.10 -2.61
C GLU A 101 3.96 -12.58 -1.38
N LEU A 102 3.85 -13.41 -0.34
CA LEU A 102 3.22 -13.05 0.92
C LEU A 102 4.26 -13.08 2.03
N ILE A 103 4.14 -12.18 3.00
CA ILE A 103 4.89 -12.26 4.26
C ILE A 103 3.97 -11.92 5.43
N PRO A 104 3.92 -12.72 6.50
CA PRO A 104 3.02 -12.44 7.61
C PRO A 104 3.48 -11.20 8.37
N GLN A 105 2.56 -10.28 8.63
CA GLN A 105 2.80 -9.11 9.48
C GLN A 105 2.94 -9.57 10.93
N ARG A 106 4.03 -9.15 11.59
CA ARG A 106 4.23 -9.34 13.03
C ARG A 106 3.29 -8.44 13.84
N ASN A 107 2.97 -8.82 15.07
CA ASN A 107 2.18 -7.98 15.97
C ASN A 107 3.03 -6.85 16.57
N GLY A 108 2.38 -5.77 17.00
CA GLY A 108 3.00 -4.60 17.62
C GLY A 108 2.13 -3.35 17.45
N SER A 109 2.61 -2.22 17.95
CA SER A 109 2.11 -0.89 17.57
C SER A 109 2.23 -0.66 16.05
N PHE A 110 1.63 0.39 15.51
CA PHE A 110 1.66 0.62 14.06
C PHE A 110 3.10 0.85 13.54
N GLY A 111 3.90 1.66 14.22
CA GLY A 111 5.32 1.85 13.87
C GLY A 111 6.15 0.57 13.96
N GLU A 112 5.96 -0.24 15.01
CA GLU A 112 6.63 -1.54 15.14
C GLU A 112 6.27 -2.48 13.99
N ARG A 113 5.00 -2.48 13.56
CA ARG A 113 4.55 -3.31 12.43
C ARG A 113 5.21 -2.90 11.11
N LEU A 114 5.38 -1.60 10.86
CA LEU A 114 6.11 -1.10 9.69
C LEU A 114 7.60 -1.49 9.77
N PHE A 115 8.24 -1.24 10.92
CA PHE A 115 9.63 -1.61 11.13
C PHE A 115 9.87 -3.11 10.93
N PHE A 116 9.05 -3.97 11.55
CA PHE A 116 9.18 -5.41 11.42
C PHE A 116 8.95 -5.89 9.98
N ALA A 117 8.02 -5.27 9.25
CA ALA A 117 7.83 -5.57 7.83
C ALA A 117 9.09 -5.26 7.00
N ALA A 118 9.69 -4.08 7.20
CA ALA A 118 10.95 -3.74 6.55
C ALA A 118 12.07 -4.69 6.95
N GLU A 119 12.25 -4.93 8.25
CA GLU A 119 13.25 -5.84 8.80
C GLU A 119 13.16 -7.24 8.19
N ASP A 120 11.96 -7.82 8.15
CA ASP A 120 11.74 -9.17 7.64
C ASP A 120 11.98 -9.25 6.12
N LEU A 121 11.62 -8.22 5.36
CA LEU A 121 11.93 -8.13 3.92
C LEU A 121 13.44 -8.02 3.67
N PHE A 122 14.16 -7.19 4.42
CA PHE A 122 15.62 -7.15 4.32
C PHE A 122 16.26 -8.50 4.66
N LYS A 123 15.76 -9.21 5.69
CA LYS A 123 16.22 -10.58 6.03
C LYS A 123 15.93 -11.60 4.93
N CYS A 124 14.88 -11.40 4.13
CA CYS A 124 14.59 -12.23 2.96
C CYS A 124 15.57 -12.00 1.79
N GLY A 125 16.36 -10.91 1.82
CA GLY A 125 17.39 -10.60 0.82
C GLY A 125 17.08 -9.46 -0.14
N PHE A 126 16.03 -8.66 0.11
CA PHE A 126 15.76 -7.45 -0.68
C PHE A 126 16.80 -6.35 -0.39
N ASP A 127 17.27 -5.65 -1.43
CA ASP A 127 18.24 -4.55 -1.32
C ASP A 127 17.57 -3.22 -0.94
N SER A 128 16.28 -3.10 -1.21
CA SER A 128 15.45 -1.94 -0.85
C SER A 128 14.00 -2.37 -0.68
N VAL A 129 13.26 -1.61 0.12
CA VAL A 129 11.89 -1.92 0.50
C VAL A 129 11.04 -0.65 0.42
N CYS A 130 9.91 -0.71 -0.26
CA CYS A 130 8.83 0.24 -0.14
C CYS A 130 7.70 -0.41 0.64
N LEU A 131 7.35 0.13 1.81
CA LEU A 131 6.11 -0.22 2.51
C LEU A 131 5.02 0.74 2.04
N ILE A 132 3.93 0.16 1.53
CA ILE A 132 2.84 0.90 0.88
C ILE A 132 1.53 0.57 1.60
N ASP A 133 0.64 1.55 1.81
CA ASP A 133 -0.71 1.26 2.31
C ASP A 133 -1.58 0.54 1.26
N SER A 134 -2.82 0.22 1.60
CA SER A 134 -3.80 -0.26 0.63
C SER A 134 -5.04 0.63 0.53
N ASP A 135 -4.91 1.87 1.00
CA ASP A 135 -6.01 2.79 1.27
C ASP A 135 -6.00 4.01 0.33
N SER A 136 -4.91 4.19 -0.43
CA SER A 136 -4.71 5.20 -1.47
C SER A 136 -4.79 4.61 -2.91
N PRO A 137 -5.97 4.16 -3.40
CA PRO A 137 -6.11 3.38 -4.65
C PRO A 137 -5.84 4.17 -5.94
N THR A 138 -5.83 5.50 -5.87
CA THR A 138 -5.64 6.39 -7.04
C THR A 138 -4.19 6.76 -7.28
N VAL A 139 -3.27 6.38 -6.37
CA VAL A 139 -1.83 6.56 -6.56
C VAL A 139 -1.36 5.79 -7.80
N PRO A 140 -0.78 6.47 -8.80
CA PRO A 140 -0.44 5.83 -10.07
C PRO A 140 0.81 4.95 -9.96
N ALA A 141 0.91 3.96 -10.86
CA ALA A 141 2.08 3.10 -11.00
C ALA A 141 3.40 3.88 -11.19
N SER A 142 3.34 5.07 -11.80
CA SER A 142 4.49 5.95 -11.97
C SER A 142 5.10 6.44 -10.66
N SER A 143 4.30 6.66 -9.61
CA SER A 143 4.80 7.05 -8.28
C SER A 143 5.65 5.94 -7.67
N PHE A 144 5.20 4.69 -7.78
CA PHE A 144 5.98 3.52 -7.34
C PHE A 144 7.24 3.30 -8.19
N GLY A 145 7.14 3.56 -9.50
CA GLY A 145 8.28 3.63 -10.40
C GLY A 145 9.34 4.65 -9.95
N GLN A 146 8.90 5.86 -9.64
CA GLN A 146 9.77 6.93 -9.12
C GLN A 146 10.40 6.57 -7.77
N ALA A 147 9.67 5.88 -6.89
CA ALA A 147 10.22 5.39 -5.63
C ALA A 147 11.39 4.43 -5.86
N MET A 148 11.23 3.48 -6.78
CA MET A 148 12.31 2.56 -7.17
C MET A 148 13.50 3.31 -7.78
N ASP A 149 13.25 4.29 -8.65
CA ASP A 149 14.31 5.10 -9.27
C ASP A 149 15.13 5.81 -8.20
N LEU A 150 14.45 6.47 -7.27
CA LEU A 150 15.09 7.16 -6.16
C LEU A 150 15.90 6.18 -5.30
N LEU A 151 15.36 5.02 -4.92
CA LEU A 151 16.06 4.04 -4.08
C LEU A 151 17.27 3.39 -4.78
N SER A 152 17.26 3.31 -6.11
CA SER A 152 18.37 2.75 -6.90
C SER A 152 19.64 3.62 -6.87
N LEU A 153 19.52 4.93 -6.58
CA LEU A 153 20.66 5.83 -6.57
C LEU A 153 21.65 5.47 -5.44
N PRO A 154 22.95 5.75 -5.56
CA PRO A 154 23.94 5.54 -4.49
C PRO A 154 23.64 6.35 -3.22
N GLY A 155 24.07 5.88 -2.06
CA GLY A 155 23.84 6.55 -0.76
C GLY A 155 22.54 6.16 -0.06
N ALA A 156 22.43 6.51 1.22
CA ALA A 156 21.24 6.28 2.05
C ALA A 156 20.20 7.36 1.82
N ARG A 157 18.92 6.97 1.79
CA ARG A 157 17.77 7.89 1.72
C ARG A 157 16.50 7.21 2.21
N VAL A 158 15.52 8.05 2.55
CA VAL A 158 14.13 7.69 2.75
C VAL A 158 13.33 8.31 1.61
N VAL A 159 12.43 7.54 1.01
CA VAL A 159 11.45 8.04 0.03
C VAL A 159 10.07 8.06 0.68
N LEU A 160 9.38 9.20 0.67
CA LEU A 160 8.03 9.32 1.22
C LEU A 160 7.03 9.71 0.13
N GLY A 161 5.92 8.98 0.08
CA GLY A 161 4.71 9.39 -0.64
C GLY A 161 3.70 9.94 0.35
N PRO A 162 3.57 11.27 0.52
CA PRO A 162 2.70 11.84 1.54
C PRO A 162 1.22 11.62 1.23
N THR A 163 0.38 11.60 2.27
CA THR A 163 -1.07 11.68 2.18
C THR A 163 -1.57 13.04 2.68
N ASP A 164 -2.70 13.50 2.16
CA ASP A 164 -3.27 14.81 2.49
C ASP A 164 -3.68 14.96 3.98
N ASP A 165 -3.84 13.84 4.69
CA ASP A 165 -4.19 13.80 6.11
C ASP A 165 -2.98 13.92 7.06
N GLY A 166 -1.78 14.09 6.52
CA GLY A 166 -0.54 14.22 7.29
C GLY A 166 0.18 12.89 7.55
N GLY A 167 -0.29 11.79 6.95
CA GLY A 167 0.42 10.52 6.87
C GLY A 167 1.29 10.37 5.62
N TYR A 168 1.52 9.12 5.23
CA TYR A 168 2.15 8.77 3.96
C TYR A 168 1.64 7.41 3.48
N TYR A 169 1.40 7.29 2.17
CA TYR A 169 1.02 6.05 1.53
C TYR A 169 2.22 5.16 1.21
N LEU A 170 3.43 5.73 1.22
CA LEU A 170 4.67 5.01 0.93
C LEU A 170 5.81 5.49 1.81
N ILE A 171 6.53 4.55 2.40
CA ILE A 171 7.89 4.76 2.93
C ILE A 171 8.88 3.78 2.27
N GLY A 172 9.88 4.33 1.59
CA GLY A 172 10.93 3.61 0.87
C GLY A 172 12.26 3.68 1.61
N LEU A 173 12.92 2.53 1.79
CA LEU A 173 14.12 2.34 2.60
C LEU A 173 15.16 1.50 1.84
N LYS A 174 16.44 1.68 2.20
CA LYS A 174 17.56 0.84 1.73
C LYS A 174 18.18 -0.03 2.82
N GLU A 175 17.71 0.12 4.04
CA GLU A 175 18.18 -0.58 5.24
C GLU A 175 17.13 -0.45 6.35
N PRO A 176 17.05 -1.42 7.29
CA PRO A 176 16.11 -1.38 8.38
C PRO A 176 16.56 -0.36 9.44
N ARG A 177 15.98 0.84 9.40
CA ARG A 177 16.26 1.94 10.35
C ARG A 177 15.13 2.01 11.38
N HIS A 178 15.34 1.51 12.58
CA HIS A 178 14.34 1.51 13.65
C HIS A 178 13.96 2.93 14.07
N GLU A 179 14.95 3.82 14.09
CA GLU A 179 14.85 5.22 14.53
C GLU A 179 13.85 6.04 13.72
N LEU A 180 13.56 5.63 12.47
CA LEU A 180 12.55 6.26 11.61
C LEU A 180 11.12 5.99 12.07
N PHE A 181 10.90 4.97 12.90
CA PHE A 181 9.57 4.53 13.36
C PHE A 181 9.32 4.84 14.84
N GLU A 182 10.34 5.37 15.53
CA GLU A 182 10.28 5.73 16.95
C GLU A 182 9.85 7.18 17.15
N ARG A 183 9.21 7.45 18.31
CA ARG A 183 8.80 8.81 18.72
C ARG A 183 7.96 9.53 17.65
N ILE A 184 7.02 8.78 17.06
CA ILE A 184 6.00 9.27 16.14
C ILE A 184 4.63 9.10 16.80
N ASP A 185 3.83 10.15 16.73
CA ASP A 185 2.44 10.18 17.16
C ASP A 185 1.58 9.53 16.06
N TRP A 186 1.66 8.20 15.97
CA TRP A 186 0.94 7.43 14.96
C TRP A 186 -0.57 7.69 14.97
N SER A 187 -1.18 7.66 13.78
CA SER A 187 -2.61 7.97 13.57
C SER A 187 -2.97 9.44 13.88
N THR A 188 -2.04 10.37 13.61
CA THR A 188 -2.26 11.81 13.66
C THR A 188 -1.72 12.47 12.39
N GLU A 189 -2.11 13.72 12.16
CA GLU A 189 -1.64 14.55 11.05
C GLU A 189 -0.16 14.93 11.11
N ARG A 190 0.52 14.56 12.20
CA ARG A 190 1.94 14.89 12.44
C ARG A 190 2.89 13.79 11.98
N VAL A 191 2.37 12.64 11.56
CA VAL A 191 3.17 11.44 11.23
C VAL A 191 4.22 11.74 10.16
N PHE A 192 3.83 12.40 9.07
CA PHE A 192 4.74 12.77 7.98
C PHE A 192 5.85 13.70 8.48
N GLU A 193 5.49 14.81 9.12
CA GLU A 193 6.44 15.80 9.62
C GLU A 193 7.43 15.15 10.60
N GLN A 194 6.94 14.38 11.56
CA GLN A 194 7.78 13.69 12.53
C GLN A 194 8.71 12.66 11.87
N THR A 195 8.25 11.95 10.84
CA THR A 195 9.10 11.02 10.09
C THR A 195 10.24 11.74 9.37
N VAL A 196 9.95 12.90 8.76
CA VAL A 196 10.96 13.77 8.15
C VAL A 196 11.98 14.27 9.19
N GLU A 197 11.51 14.70 10.37
CA GLU A 197 12.39 15.09 11.47
C GLU A 197 13.29 13.93 11.93
N ARG A 198 12.73 12.73 12.09
CA ARG A 198 13.52 11.53 12.47
C ARG A 198 14.58 11.22 11.43
N ALA A 199 14.25 11.30 10.13
CA ALA A 199 15.23 11.10 9.06
C ALA A 199 16.36 12.13 9.10
N GLN A 200 16.03 13.40 9.36
CA GLN A 200 17.03 14.48 9.53
C GLN A 200 17.94 14.25 10.73
N GLU A 201 17.38 13.84 11.89
CA GLU A 201 18.15 13.55 13.11
C GLU A 201 19.21 12.46 12.91
N ILE A 202 18.89 11.44 12.10
CA ILE A 202 19.83 10.34 11.78
C ILE A 202 20.69 10.62 10.54
N GLY A 203 20.61 11.82 9.97
CA GLY A 203 21.43 12.24 8.83
C GLY A 203 21.10 11.54 7.51
N VAL A 204 19.85 11.09 7.32
CA VAL A 204 19.39 10.41 6.10
C VAL A 204 18.56 11.36 5.24
N GLU A 205 18.92 11.47 3.96
CA GLU A 205 18.22 12.32 3.01
C GLU A 205 16.77 11.85 2.80
N THR A 206 15.81 12.79 2.80
CA THR A 206 14.41 12.49 2.46
C THR A 206 14.11 12.95 1.02
N LYS A 207 13.44 12.09 0.25
CA LYS A 207 12.91 12.38 -1.08
C LYS A 207 11.40 12.23 -1.07
N LEU A 208 10.69 13.13 -1.74
CA LEU A 208 9.23 13.16 -1.76
C LEU A 208 8.70 12.75 -3.14
N LEU A 209 7.65 11.94 -3.14
CA LEU A 209 6.81 11.63 -4.28
C LEU A 209 5.61 12.60 -4.31
N PRO A 210 4.81 12.61 -5.39
CA PRO A 210 3.52 13.29 -5.39
C PRO A 210 2.60 12.76 -4.27
N SER A 211 1.80 13.67 -3.70
CA SER A 211 0.82 13.33 -2.66
C SER A 211 -0.31 12.45 -3.19
N GLY A 212 -0.88 11.64 -2.30
CA GLY A 212 -2.14 10.92 -2.49
C GLY A 212 -3.11 11.21 -1.34
N TYR A 213 -4.18 10.44 -1.24
CA TYR A 213 -5.12 10.52 -0.13
C TYR A 213 -5.71 9.14 0.18
N ASP A 214 -5.99 8.91 1.45
CA ASP A 214 -6.57 7.67 1.93
C ASP A 214 -8.10 7.71 1.92
N VAL A 215 -8.71 6.57 1.59
CA VAL A 215 -10.17 6.38 1.55
C VAL A 215 -10.63 5.72 2.84
N ASP A 216 -10.83 6.51 3.88
CA ASP A 216 -10.98 6.04 5.26
C ASP A 216 -12.28 6.43 5.96
N ASP A 217 -13.01 7.39 5.41
CA ASP A 217 -14.24 7.93 5.96
C ASP A 217 -15.21 8.37 4.87
N SER A 218 -16.40 8.82 5.27
CA SER A 218 -17.42 9.23 4.30
C SER A 218 -16.98 10.41 3.41
N ALA A 219 -16.07 11.28 3.88
CA ALA A 219 -15.61 12.44 3.14
C ALA A 219 -14.65 12.02 2.01
N SER A 220 -13.65 11.21 2.35
CA SER A 220 -12.72 10.62 1.39
C SER A 220 -13.41 9.65 0.42
N LEU A 221 -14.46 8.94 0.84
CA LEU A 221 -15.29 8.15 -0.09
C LEU A 221 -16.04 9.04 -1.10
N ARG A 222 -16.55 10.21 -0.68
CA ARG A 222 -17.16 11.17 -1.62
C ARG A 222 -16.13 11.72 -2.60
N GLN A 223 -14.96 12.11 -2.12
CA GLN A 223 -13.83 12.54 -2.96
C GLN A 223 -13.46 11.46 -3.99
N LEU A 224 -13.36 10.21 -3.56
CA LEU A 224 -13.09 9.08 -4.45
C LEU A 224 -14.19 8.91 -5.52
N CYS A 225 -15.47 9.04 -5.15
CA CYS A 225 -16.57 9.00 -6.10
C CYS A 225 -16.51 10.15 -7.11
N ASP A 226 -16.25 11.38 -6.66
CA ASP A 226 -16.07 12.56 -7.52
C ASP A 226 -14.94 12.34 -8.52
N GLU A 227 -13.82 11.77 -8.06
CA GLU A 227 -12.67 11.49 -8.89
C GLU A 227 -12.89 10.30 -9.84
N LEU A 228 -13.49 9.19 -9.43
CA LEU A 228 -13.59 7.99 -10.30
C LEU A 228 -14.80 7.98 -11.23
N LEU A 229 -15.85 8.73 -10.90
CA LEU A 229 -17.12 8.71 -11.62
C LEU A 229 -17.34 9.96 -12.49
N SER A 230 -16.40 10.92 -12.46
CA SER A 230 -16.36 12.04 -13.41
C SER A 230 -16.08 11.58 -14.84
N GLU A 231 -16.60 12.33 -15.82
CA GLU A 231 -16.46 12.02 -17.25
C GLU A 231 -14.99 12.11 -17.74
N ASN A 232 -14.17 12.93 -17.07
CA ASN A 232 -12.78 13.17 -17.46
C ASN A 232 -11.77 12.21 -16.83
N SER A 233 -12.24 11.26 -16.01
CA SER A 233 -11.37 10.42 -15.19
C SER A 233 -10.76 9.28 -16.01
N PRO A 234 -9.42 9.09 -16.00
CA PRO A 234 -8.74 8.05 -16.77
C PRO A 234 -9.39 6.68 -16.54
N ALA A 235 -9.72 5.95 -17.60
CA ALA A 235 -10.56 4.74 -17.51
C ALA A 235 -9.92 3.59 -16.71
N ASP A 236 -8.60 3.61 -16.58
CA ASP A 236 -7.75 2.65 -15.89
C ASP A 236 -7.49 2.99 -14.42
N MET A 237 -7.75 4.23 -13.99
CA MET A 237 -7.60 4.65 -12.59
C MET A 237 -8.56 3.89 -11.67
N ALA A 238 -7.98 3.18 -10.69
CA ALA A 238 -8.66 2.39 -9.67
C ALA A 238 -9.86 1.60 -10.24
N ARG A 239 -9.61 0.83 -11.29
CA ARG A 239 -10.64 0.20 -12.13
C ARG A 239 -11.59 -0.69 -11.33
N GLU A 240 -11.06 -1.45 -10.38
CA GLU A 240 -11.83 -2.43 -9.61
C GLU A 240 -12.73 -1.71 -8.61
N THR A 241 -12.20 -0.68 -7.96
CA THR A 241 -12.93 0.22 -7.08
C THR A 241 -14.01 0.99 -7.85
N ARG A 242 -13.68 1.54 -9.02
CA ARG A 242 -14.65 2.24 -9.90
C ARG A 242 -15.80 1.31 -10.29
N LYS A 243 -15.51 0.07 -10.67
CA LYS A 243 -16.52 -0.93 -11.03
C LYS A 243 -17.45 -1.20 -9.85
N PHE A 244 -16.88 -1.45 -8.67
CA PHE A 244 -17.63 -1.72 -7.45
C PHE A 244 -18.57 -0.56 -7.06
N LEU A 245 -18.07 0.68 -7.10
CA LEU A 245 -18.89 1.87 -6.81
C LEU A 245 -20.05 2.02 -7.80
N LYS A 246 -19.81 1.79 -9.10
CA LYS A 246 -20.87 1.80 -10.12
C LYS A 246 -21.95 0.73 -9.86
N GLU A 247 -21.55 -0.47 -9.46
CA GLU A 247 -22.50 -1.55 -9.13
C GLU A 247 -23.36 -1.21 -7.91
N ILE A 248 -22.78 -0.62 -6.87
CA ILE A 248 -23.54 -0.13 -5.71
C ILE A 248 -24.53 0.95 -6.12
N ILE A 249 -24.09 1.96 -6.87
CA ILE A 249 -24.96 3.08 -7.30
C ILE A 249 -26.10 2.56 -8.16
N ALA A 250 -25.83 1.60 -9.07
CA ALA A 250 -26.85 0.99 -9.91
C ALA A 250 -27.90 0.21 -9.08
N ARG A 251 -27.49 -0.43 -7.97
CA ARG A 251 -28.37 -1.22 -7.12
C ARG A 251 -29.18 -0.37 -6.13
N GLU A 252 -28.54 0.58 -5.47
CA GLU A 252 -29.07 1.26 -4.26
C GLU A 252 -29.34 2.75 -4.48
N GLY A 253 -28.94 3.30 -5.63
CA GLY A 253 -29.02 4.72 -5.93
C GLY A 253 -27.84 5.53 -5.40
N ARG A 254 -27.55 6.62 -6.10
CA ARG A 254 -26.43 7.53 -5.82
C ARG A 254 -26.50 8.15 -4.42
N GLU A 255 -27.69 8.59 -4.00
CA GLU A 255 -27.91 9.32 -2.74
C GLU A 255 -27.44 8.57 -1.49
N ARG A 256 -27.36 7.23 -1.53
CA ARG A 256 -26.92 6.46 -0.37
C ARG A 256 -25.43 6.65 -0.07
N ILE A 257 -24.58 6.66 -1.08
CA ILE A 257 -23.11 6.64 -0.91
C ILE A 257 -22.42 7.90 -1.44
N TRP A 258 -23.06 8.62 -2.36
CA TRP A 258 -22.52 9.80 -3.03
C TRP A 258 -23.60 10.87 -3.28
N PRO A 259 -24.23 11.39 -2.19
CA PRO A 259 -25.22 12.47 -2.30
C PRO A 259 -24.57 13.76 -2.82
N ILE A 260 -25.38 14.61 -3.46
CA ILE A 260 -24.98 15.92 -3.99
C ILE A 260 -24.72 16.91 -2.86
#